data_AF-A0A430ENR5-F1
#
_entry.id   AF-A0A430ENR5-F1
#
_cell.length_a   1.000
_cell.length_b   1.000
_cell.length_c   1.000
_cell.angle_alpha   90.00
_cell.angle_beta   90.00
_cell.angle_gamma   90.00
#
_symmetry.space_group_name_H-M   'P 1'
#
loop_
_entity.id
_entity.type
_entity.pdbx_description
1 polymer ?
#
loop_
_entity_poly.entity_id
_entity_poly.type
_entity_poly.pdbx_seq_one_letter_code
_entity_poly.pdbx_strand_id
1 'polypeptide(L)'
;MEGCVLRIVEASWVPWASVTFSGARHRLTLELDESIVAKAWLVALPELELPISGHLVADLQVTMVETADGVVCAGIEALTVEEC
;
A
#
# COMPACT_ATOMS: atom_id res chain seq x y z
N MET A 1 -15.06 -3.26 -16.08
CA MET A 1 -14.33 -3.19 -14.80
C MET A 1 -14.72 -1.90 -14.14
N GLU A 2 -15.45 -1.96 -13.04
CA GLU A 2 -15.61 -0.81 -12.16
C GLU A 2 -14.31 -0.64 -11.37
N GLY A 3 -13.77 0.58 -11.32
CA GLY A 3 -12.67 0.94 -10.45
C GLY A 3 -13.19 1.52 -9.14
N CYS A 4 -12.37 1.53 -8.08
CA CYS A 4 -12.63 2.38 -6.92
C CYS A 4 -11.82 3.67 -7.04
N VAL A 5 -12.40 4.78 -6.60
CA VAL A 5 -11.66 6.03 -6.40
C VAL A 5 -11.09 6.00 -4.99
N LEU A 6 -9.83 6.41 -4.85
CA LEU A 6 -9.17 6.55 -3.57
C LEU A 6 -8.45 7.88 -3.49
N ARG A 7 -8.20 8.32 -2.25
CA ARG A 7 -7.37 9.47 -1.92
C ARG A 7 -6.25 9.03 -0.98
N ILE A 8 -5.03 9.48 -1.26
CA ILE A 8 -3.93 9.38 -0.30
C ILE A 8 -4.09 10.52 0.70
N VAL A 9 -4.25 10.19 1.98
CA VAL A 9 -4.38 11.13 3.09
C VAL A 9 -3.02 11.52 3.64
N GLU A 10 -2.19 10.50 3.87
CA GLU A 10 -0.83 10.66 4.35
C GLU A 10 0.07 9.69 3.58
N ALA A 11 1.28 10.13 3.29
CA ALA A 11 2.33 9.29 2.74
C ALA A 11 3.66 9.70 3.37
N SER A 12 4.36 8.73 3.94
CA SER A 12 5.70 8.91 4.49
C SER A 12 6.54 7.69 4.20
N TRP A 13 7.85 7.85 4.31
CA TRP A 13 8.79 6.75 4.20
C TRP A 13 10.01 7.02 5.06
N VAL A 14 10.72 5.95 5.40
CA VAL A 14 12.02 6.01 6.06
C VAL A 14 13.00 5.10 5.34
N PRO A 15 14.30 5.47 5.28
CA PRO A 15 15.33 4.56 4.80
C PRO A 15 15.30 3.25 5.58
N TRP A 16 15.51 2.15 4.87
CA TRP A 16 15.61 0.82 5.44
C TRP A 16 16.81 0.10 4.82
N ALA A 17 17.50 -0.70 5.61
CA ALA A 17 18.56 -1.57 5.12
C ALA A 17 18.62 -2.86 5.92
N SER A 18 19.11 -3.90 5.26
CA SER A 18 19.54 -5.17 5.81
C SER A 18 21.02 -5.40 5.49
N VAL A 19 21.54 -6.61 5.77
CA VAL A 19 22.92 -6.96 5.43
C VAL A 19 23.16 -6.98 3.91
N THR A 20 22.14 -7.34 3.12
CA THR A 20 22.28 -7.58 1.68
C THR A 20 21.50 -6.60 0.81
N PHE A 21 20.57 -5.84 1.38
CA PHE A 21 19.67 -4.96 0.64
C PHE A 21 19.55 -3.59 1.31
N SER A 22 19.46 -2.55 0.50
CA SER A 22 19.05 -1.20 0.92
C SER A 22 17.73 -0.85 0.25
N GLY A 23 17.00 0.09 0.84
CA GLY A 23 15.75 0.59 0.29
C GLY A 23 14.97 1.44 1.28
N ALA A 24 13.65 1.26 1.34
CA ALA A 24 12.77 2.11 2.13
C ALA A 24 11.54 1.36 2.64
N ARG A 25 11.08 1.74 3.84
CA ARG A 25 9.77 1.34 4.36
C ARG A 25 8.80 2.51 4.20
N HIS A 26 7.75 2.29 3.42
CA HIS A 26 6.70 3.26 3.11
C HIS A 26 5.48 3.02 3.99
N ARG A 27 4.81 4.10 4.36
CA ARG A 27 3.55 4.11 5.09
C ARG A 27 2.59 5.05 4.38
N LEU A 28 1.41 4.54 4.02
CA LEU A 28 0.34 5.32 3.43
C LEU A 28 -0.94 5.16 4.23
N THR A 29 -1.71 6.24 4.29
CA THR A 29 -3.10 6.21 4.74
C THR A 29 -3.98 6.58 3.56
N LEU A 30 -4.94 5.72 3.23
CA LEU A 30 -5.85 5.86 2.12
C LEU A 30 -7.28 6.06 2.64
N GLU A 31 -8.04 6.88 1.93
CA GLU A 31 -9.50 6.93 2.05
C GLU A 31 -10.14 6.48 0.75
N LEU A 32 -11.15 5.62 0.85
CA LEU A 32 -11.92 5.10 -0.27
C LEU A 32 -13.42 5.20 0.04
N ASP A 33 -14.24 5.38 -0.99
CA ASP A 33 -15.69 5.19 -0.83
C ASP A 33 -15.99 3.72 -0.50
N GLU A 34 -16.87 3.49 0.48
CA GLU A 34 -17.26 2.14 0.86
C GLU A 34 -17.97 1.45 -0.31
N SER A 35 -17.32 0.41 -0.85
CA SER A 35 -17.85 -0.39 -1.93
C SER A 35 -17.29 -1.82 -1.87
N ILE A 36 -17.99 -2.74 -2.54
CA ILE A 36 -17.51 -4.12 -2.70
C ILE A 36 -16.18 -4.13 -3.46
N VAL A 37 -16.03 -3.25 -4.46
CA VAL A 37 -14.80 -3.11 -5.26
C VAL A 37 -13.64 -2.63 -4.39
N ALA A 38 -13.84 -1.60 -3.54
CA ALA A 38 -12.79 -1.12 -2.63
C ALA A 38 -12.33 -2.21 -1.66
N LYS A 39 -13.27 -2.96 -1.05
CA LYS A 39 -12.95 -4.06 -0.14
C LYS A 39 -12.18 -5.19 -0.85
N ALA A 40 -12.62 -5.58 -2.04
CA ALA A 40 -11.94 -6.60 -2.84
C ALA A 40 -10.53 -6.16 -3.26
N TRP A 41 -10.36 -4.88 -3.63
CA TRP A 41 -9.06 -4.32 -3.98
C TRP A 41 -8.09 -4.34 -2.79
N LEU A 42 -8.53 -3.92 -1.59
CA LEU A 42 -7.71 -3.98 -0.39
C LEU A 42 -7.29 -5.41 -0.03
N VAL A 43 -8.18 -6.39 -0.19
CA VAL A 43 -7.87 -7.81 0.04
C VAL A 43 -6.84 -8.34 -0.95
N ALA A 44 -6.92 -7.93 -2.22
CA ALA A 44 -6.01 -8.38 -3.25
C ALA A 44 -4.64 -7.70 -3.20
N LEU A 45 -4.56 -6.48 -2.65
CA LEU A 45 -3.39 -5.61 -2.71
C LEU A 45 -2.08 -6.28 -2.23
N PRO A 46 -2.02 -7.01 -1.09
CA PRO A 46 -0.80 -7.67 -0.63
C PRO A 46 -0.22 -8.70 -1.61
N GLU A 47 -1.07 -9.29 -2.47
CA GLU A 47 -0.68 -10.32 -3.42
C GLU A 47 -0.24 -9.74 -4.78
N LEU A 48 -0.31 -8.42 -4.95
CA LEU A 48 0.03 -7.77 -6.21
C LEU A 48 1.54 -7.57 -6.33
N GLU A 49 2.09 -8.01 -7.46
CA GLU A 49 3.39 -7.55 -7.92
C GLU A 49 3.27 -6.14 -8.48
N LEU A 50 3.80 -5.16 -7.74
CA LEU A 50 3.80 -3.76 -8.16
C LEU A 50 5.18 -3.41 -8.75
N PRO A 51 5.28 -3.22 -10.07
CA PRO A 51 6.54 -2.84 -10.69
C PRO A 51 6.90 -1.40 -10.33
N ILE A 52 8.09 -1.20 -9.76
CA ILE A 52 8.67 0.12 -9.48
C ILE A 52 10.04 0.17 -10.16
N SER A 53 10.31 1.23 -10.92
CA SER A 53 11.58 1.31 -11.64
C SER A 53 12.76 1.36 -10.66
N GLY A 54 13.72 0.44 -10.85
CA GLY A 54 14.93 0.34 -10.03
C GLY A 54 14.69 -0.18 -8.62
N HIS A 55 13.48 -0.68 -8.31
CA HIS A 55 13.14 -1.20 -7.00
C HIS A 55 12.20 -2.39 -7.10
N LEU A 56 12.39 -3.35 -6.21
CA LEU A 56 11.44 -4.43 -5.97
C LEU A 56 10.59 -4.11 -4.74
N VAL A 57 9.27 -4.29 -4.82
CA VAL A 57 8.40 -4.33 -3.63
C VAL A 57 8.58 -5.71 -2.99
N ALA A 58 9.39 -5.77 -1.94
CA ALA A 58 9.73 -6.99 -1.23
C ALA A 58 8.62 -7.45 -0.25
N ASP A 59 7.81 -6.51 0.22
CA ASP A 59 6.66 -6.78 1.07
C ASP A 59 5.60 -5.68 0.89
N LEU A 60 4.33 -6.05 0.98
CA LEU A 60 3.19 -5.14 0.85
C LEU A 60 2.05 -5.64 1.72
N GLN A 61 1.56 -4.79 2.61
CA GLN A 61 0.54 -5.18 3.57
C GLN A 61 -0.49 -4.07 3.80
N VAL A 62 -1.73 -4.50 4.04
CA VAL A 62 -2.78 -3.66 4.59
C VAL A 62 -2.73 -3.79 6.12
N THR A 63 -2.34 -2.73 6.81
CA THR A 63 -2.09 -2.73 8.26
C THR A 63 -3.32 -2.36 9.08
N MET A 64 -4.29 -1.69 8.46
CA MET A 64 -5.53 -1.24 9.10
C MET A 64 -6.62 -1.14 8.03
N VAL A 65 -7.85 -1.52 8.37
CA VAL A 65 -9.05 -1.17 7.63
C VAL A 65 -10.13 -0.78 8.64
N GLU A 66 -10.56 0.47 8.59
CA GLU A 66 -11.67 1.00 9.38
C GLU A 66 -12.75 1.55 8.44
N THR A 67 -14.01 1.46 8.83
CA THR A 67 -15.12 1.96 8.02
C THR A 67 -16.05 2.80 8.89
N ALA A 68 -16.27 4.04 8.48
CA ALA A 68 -17.15 4.98 9.17
C ALA A 68 -17.82 5.90 8.15
N ASP A 69 -19.11 6.16 8.32
CA ASP A 69 -19.90 7.09 7.50
C ASP A 69 -19.76 6.87 5.97
N GLY A 70 -19.64 5.61 5.54
CA GLY A 70 -19.49 5.24 4.12
C GLY A 70 -18.09 5.48 3.55
N VAL A 71 -17.10 5.77 4.39
CA VAL A 71 -15.69 5.91 4.01
C VAL A 71 -14.87 4.77 4.64
N VAL A 72 -14.00 4.17 3.85
CA VAL A 72 -13.00 3.20 4.30
C VAL A 72 -11.67 3.90 4.47
N CYS A 73 -11.13 3.90 5.69
CA CYS A 73 -9.77 4.33 5.99
C CYS A 73 -8.86 3.10 6.04
N ALA A 74 -7.83 3.07 5.19
CA ALA A 74 -6.90 1.95 5.11
C ALA A 74 -5.46 2.38 5.34
N GLY A 75 -4.74 1.64 6.19
CA GLY A 75 -3.29 1.77 6.35
C GLY A 75 -2.57 0.79 5.44
N ILE A 76 -1.59 1.28 4.67
CA ILE A 76 -0.74 0.46 3.81
C ILE A 76 0.71 0.61 4.27
N GLU A 77 1.43 -0.51 4.35
CA GLU A 77 2.88 -0.51 4.45
C GLU A 77 3.49 -1.28 3.28
N ALA A 78 4.56 -0.73 2.71
CA ALA A 78 5.32 -1.37 1.66
C ALA A 78 6.81 -1.32 1.98
N LEU A 79 7.52 -2.43 1.74
CA LEU A 79 8.97 -2.48 1.76
C LEU A 79 9.48 -2.50 0.32
N THR A 80 10.29 -1.51 -0.04
CA THR A 80 11.00 -1.53 -1.32
C THR A 80 12.48 -1.77 -1.10
N VAL A 81 13.11 -2.56 -1.96
CA VAL A 81 14.57 -2.75 -2.03
C VAL A 81 15.09 -2.29 -3.39
N GLU A 82 16.27 -1.69 -3.42
CA GLU A 82 16.93 -1.23 -4.65
C GLU A 82 17.37 -2.42 -5.51
N GLU A 83 17.10 -2.34 -6.82
CA GLU A 83 17.62 -3.31 -7.80
C GLU A 83 19.07 -2.95 -8.15
N CYS A 84 19.97 -3.93 -8.06
CA CYS A 84 21.39 -3.79 -8.40
C CYS A 84 21.65 -4.06 -9.89
#